data_AF-A0A2K2VV22-F1
#
_entry.id   AF-A0A2K2VV22-F1
#
_cell.length_a   1.000
_cell.length_b   1.000
_cell.length_c   1.000
_cell.angle_alpha   90.00
_cell.angle_beta   90.00
_cell.angle_gamma   90.00
#
_symmetry.space_group_name_H-M   'P 1'
#
loop_
_entity.id
_entity.type
_entity.pdbx_description
1 polymer ?
#
loop_
_entity_poly.entity_id
_entity_poly.type
_entity_poly.pdbx_seq_one_letter_code
_entity_poly.pdbx_strand_id
1 'polypeptide(L)'
;MALVDLDFPEQLERFGVDTTLECFNCGTCAAICPLIHEHFPRKIIRYAQLGAKDRILQESDELWRCLHCGLCTYTCPREVNPGELILGLRRYVVANWRGTANV
;
A
#
# COMPACT_ATOMS: atom_id res chain seq x y z
N MET A 1 -13.98 12.03 -5.86
CA MET A 1 -12.62 12.59 -5.92
C MET A 1 -11.95 12.18 -4.61
N ALA A 2 -10.83 11.46 -4.64
CA ALA A 2 -10.18 11.06 -3.39
C ALA A 2 -9.60 12.31 -2.72
N LEU A 3 -9.95 12.55 -1.46
CA LEU A 3 -9.35 13.61 -0.65
C LEU A 3 -7.92 13.18 -0.30
N VAL A 4 -6.95 14.09 -0.45
CA VAL A 4 -5.57 13.85 -0.06
C VAL A 4 -5.47 14.01 1.45
N ASP A 5 -4.86 13.03 2.13
CA ASP A 5 -4.58 13.06 3.57
C ASP A 5 -3.07 12.88 3.79
N LEU A 6 -2.42 13.96 4.20
CA LEU A 6 -0.97 14.01 4.38
C LEU A 6 -0.52 13.34 5.68
N ASP A 7 -1.42 13.12 6.64
CA ASP A 7 -1.12 12.52 7.94
C ASP A 7 -1.26 10.99 7.88
N PHE A 8 -1.85 10.45 6.81
CA PHE A 8 -2.07 9.01 6.67
C PHE A 8 -0.78 8.16 6.72
N PRO A 9 0.34 8.56 6.10
CA PRO A 9 1.60 7.81 6.22
C PRO A 9 2.06 7.62 7.68
N GLU A 10 1.91 8.65 8.52
CA GLU A 10 2.25 8.58 9.95
C GLU A 10 1.25 7.70 10.71
N GLN A 11 -0.04 7.74 10.36
CA GLN A 11 -1.05 6.83 10.90
C GLN A 11 -0.75 5.35 10.59
N LEU A 12 -0.07 5.06 9.46
CA LEU A 12 0.31 3.71 9.06
C LEU A 12 1.42 3.11 9.93
N GLU A 13 2.17 3.91 10.69
CA GLU A 13 3.17 3.42 11.65
C GLU A 13 2.54 2.51 12.71
N ARG A 14 1.30 2.81 13.12
CA ARG A 14 0.53 1.96 14.05
C ARG A 14 0.22 0.57 13.48
N PHE A 15 0.30 0.42 12.16
CA PHE A 15 0.16 -0.86 11.45
C PHE A 15 1.50 -1.49 11.06
N GLY A 16 2.63 -0.94 11.52
CA GLY A 16 3.97 -1.44 11.28
C GLY A 16 4.57 -1.01 9.95
N VAL A 17 4.19 0.18 9.47
CA VAL A 17 4.68 0.75 8.20
C VAL A 17 5.33 2.11 8.47
N ASP A 18 6.60 2.26 8.17
CA ASP A 18 7.41 3.44 8.48
C ASP A 18 8.00 4.11 7.22
N THR A 19 8.39 3.35 6.20
CA THR A 19 9.09 3.90 5.01
C THR A 19 8.16 4.39 3.88
N THR A 20 6.89 4.70 4.14
CA THR A 20 5.91 5.00 3.06
C THR A 20 6.32 6.22 2.22
N LEU A 21 6.77 7.29 2.88
CA LEU A 21 7.12 8.56 2.23
C LEU A 21 8.44 8.52 1.47
N GLU A 22 9.30 7.54 1.74
CA GLU A 22 10.61 7.40 1.09
C GLU A 22 10.51 6.87 -0.35
N CYS A 23 9.37 6.28 -0.72
CA CYS A 23 9.14 5.81 -2.08
C CYS A 23 8.96 6.99 -3.05
N PHE A 24 9.70 6.95 -4.16
CA PHE A 24 9.63 7.96 -5.22
C PHE A 24 8.90 7.46 -6.48
N ASN A 25 8.18 6.34 -6.37
CA ASN A 25 7.33 5.77 -7.43
C ASN A 25 8.04 5.33 -8.74
N CYS A 26 9.31 4.91 -8.68
CA CYS A 26 10.08 4.46 -9.85
C CYS A 26 9.48 3.27 -10.61
N GLY A 27 8.74 2.38 -9.93
CA GLY A 27 8.06 1.23 -10.56
C GLY A 27 8.87 -0.05 -10.70
N THR A 28 10.10 -0.12 -10.16
CA THR A 28 10.88 -1.38 -10.12
C THR A 28 10.09 -2.52 -9.48
N CYS A 29 9.36 -2.25 -8.40
CA CYS A 29 8.51 -3.23 -7.72
C CYS A 29 7.36 -3.74 -8.61
N ALA A 30 6.79 -2.89 -9.47
CA ALA A 30 5.71 -3.27 -10.38
C ALA A 30 6.23 -4.09 -11.57
N ALA A 31 7.46 -3.84 -12.02
CA ALA A 31 8.08 -4.61 -13.09
C ALA A 31 8.50 -6.02 -12.67
N ILE A 32 8.90 -6.22 -11.41
CA ILE A 32 9.36 -7.53 -10.91
C ILE A 32 8.23 -8.42 -10.37
N CYS A 33 7.06 -7.85 -10.05
CA CYS A 33 6.00 -8.61 -9.39
C CYS A 33 5.45 -9.67 -10.35
N PRO A 34 5.41 -10.96 -9.98
CA PRO A 34 4.90 -12.01 -10.87
C PRO A 34 3.38 -11.93 -11.08
N LEU A 35 2.67 -11.15 -10.25
CA LEU A 35 1.23 -11.02 -10.25
C LEU A 35 0.74 -9.84 -11.08
N ILE A 36 1.53 -9.39 -12.07
CA ILE A 36 1.37 -8.18 -12.89
C ILE A 36 -0.12 -7.85 -13.13
N HIS A 37 -0.67 -7.01 -12.26
CA HIS A 37 -2.04 -6.51 -12.34
C HIS A 37 -1.99 -5.02 -12.03
N GLU A 38 -2.49 -4.17 -12.94
CA GLU A 38 -2.70 -2.73 -12.74
C GLU A 38 -1.60 -1.98 -11.96
N HIS A 39 -0.33 -2.24 -12.27
CA HIS A 39 0.83 -1.61 -11.62
C HIS A 39 0.99 -1.92 -10.12
N PHE A 40 0.45 -3.06 -9.65
CA PHE A 40 0.70 -3.59 -8.31
C PHE A 40 2.20 -3.92 -8.12
N PRO A 41 2.83 -3.61 -6.96
CA PRO A 41 2.28 -2.91 -5.79
C PRO A 41 2.42 -1.37 -5.85
N ARG A 42 3.02 -0.79 -6.91
CA ARG A 42 3.29 0.66 -7.01
C ARG A 42 2.03 1.51 -6.85
N LYS A 43 0.92 1.12 -7.47
CA LYS A 43 -0.37 1.84 -7.38
C LYS A 43 -0.81 2.03 -5.93
N ILE A 44 -0.77 0.95 -5.15
CA ILE A 44 -1.13 0.95 -3.73
C ILE A 44 -0.16 1.79 -2.90
N ILE A 45 1.15 1.72 -3.16
CA ILE A 45 2.13 2.58 -2.47
C ILE A 45 1.77 4.05 -2.70
N ARG A 46 1.40 4.42 -3.93
CA ARG A 46 0.99 5.79 -4.25
C ARG A 46 -0.27 6.20 -3.49
N TYR A 47 -1.26 5.32 -3.36
CA TYR A 47 -2.45 5.61 -2.56
C TYR A 47 -2.14 5.82 -1.09
N ALA A 48 -1.23 5.03 -0.51
CA ALA A 48 -0.77 5.23 0.86
C ALA A 48 -0.08 6.58 1.03
N GLN A 49 0.78 6.99 0.10
CA GLN A 49 1.44 8.30 0.15
C GLN A 49 0.51 9.49 0.01
N LEU A 50 -0.57 9.34 -0.76
CA LEU A 50 -1.57 10.40 -0.96
C LEU A 50 -2.65 10.40 0.13
N GLY A 51 -2.66 9.42 1.03
CA GLY A 51 -3.77 9.27 1.97
C GLY A 51 -5.10 8.93 1.33
N ALA A 52 -5.10 8.29 0.16
CA ALA A 52 -6.30 7.92 -0.59
C ALA A 52 -7.01 6.70 0.03
N LYS A 53 -7.44 6.86 1.29
CA LYS A 53 -8.04 5.82 2.13
C LYS A 53 -9.25 5.14 1.47
N ASP A 54 -10.12 5.93 0.86
CA ASP A 54 -11.31 5.40 0.16
C ASP A 54 -10.93 4.44 -0.97
N ARG A 55 -9.87 4.76 -1.73
CA ARG A 55 -9.38 3.90 -2.82
C ARG A 55 -8.80 2.60 -2.27
N ILE A 56 -8.03 2.68 -1.19
CA ILE A 56 -7.45 1.50 -0.53
C ILE A 56 -8.55 0.57 -0.02
N LEU A 57 -9.64 1.11 0.53
CA LEU A 57 -10.78 0.32 1.02
C LEU A 57 -11.58 -0.29 -0.15
N GLN A 58 -11.86 0.49 -1.20
CA GLN A 58 -12.61 0.05 -2.39
C GLN A 58 -11.87 -1.02 -3.19
N GLU A 59 -10.56 -0.86 -3.37
CA GLU A 59 -9.69 -1.78 -4.13
C GLU A 59 -8.93 -2.73 -3.17
N SER A 60 -9.53 -3.04 -2.02
CA SER A 60 -8.86 -3.82 -0.98
C SER A 60 -8.49 -5.22 -1.45
N ASP A 61 -9.24 -5.85 -2.36
CA ASP A 61 -8.95 -7.20 -2.87
C ASP A 61 -7.54 -7.34 -3.46
N GLU A 62 -6.99 -6.27 -4.05
CA GLU A 62 -5.62 -6.25 -4.58
C GLU A 62 -4.58 -6.58 -3.51
N LEU A 63 -4.78 -6.11 -2.27
CA LEU A 63 -3.83 -6.38 -1.19
C LEU A 63 -3.76 -7.87 -0.89
N TRP A 64 -4.84 -8.64 -1.08
CA TRP A 64 -4.91 -10.09 -0.80
C TRP A 64 -4.35 -10.93 -1.94
N ARG A 65 -4.15 -10.35 -3.12
CA ARG A 65 -3.44 -11.01 -4.22
C ARG A 65 -1.96 -11.17 -3.90
N CYS A 66 -1.38 -10.28 -3.09
CA CYS A 66 0.04 -10.35 -2.74
C CYS A 66 0.44 -11.70 -2.12
N LEU A 67 1.35 -12.42 -2.79
CA LEU A 67 1.95 -13.67 -2.28
C LEU A 67 2.98 -13.44 -1.17
N HIS A 68 3.32 -12.19 -0.89
CA HIS A 68 4.34 -11.83 0.09
C HIS A 68 5.70 -12.52 -0.17
N CYS A 69 6.08 -12.62 -1.45
CA CYS A 69 7.33 -13.28 -1.89
C CYS A 69 8.60 -12.45 -1.67
N GLY A 70 8.48 -11.17 -1.31
CA GLY A 70 9.63 -10.29 -0.99
C GLY A 70 10.40 -9.70 -2.18
N LEU A 71 10.13 -10.10 -3.42
CA LEU A 71 10.85 -9.60 -4.61
C LEU A 71 10.84 -8.07 -4.72
N CYS A 72 9.70 -7.43 -4.46
CA CYS A 72 9.55 -5.98 -4.51
C CYS A 72 10.41 -5.23 -3.49
N THR A 73 10.60 -5.82 -2.30
CA THR A 73 11.46 -5.29 -1.23
C THR A 73 12.92 -5.47 -1.60
N TYR A 74 13.31 -6.68 -2.03
CA TYR A 74 14.70 -6.98 -2.40
C TYR A 74 15.22 -6.11 -3.55
N THR A 75 14.37 -5.81 -4.54
CA THR A 75 14.78 -5.02 -5.71
C THR A 75 14.70 -3.50 -5.51
N CYS A 76 14.24 -3.01 -4.35
CA CYS A 76 13.93 -1.60 -4.20
C CYS A 76 15.20 -0.74 -4.17
N PRO A 77 15.37 0.23 -5.09
CA PRO A 77 16.57 1.09 -5.10
C PRO A 77 16.60 2.14 -3.99
N ARG A 78 15.51 2.29 -3.23
CA ARG A 78 15.40 3.18 -2.07
C ARG A 78 15.35 2.42 -0.74
N GLU A 79 15.50 1.10 -0.80
CA GLU A 79 15.47 0.23 0.39
C GLU A 79 14.15 0.32 1.19
N VAL A 80 13.09 0.86 0.60
CA VAL A 80 11.75 0.81 1.19
C VAL A 80 11.23 -0.61 1.16
N ASN A 81 10.25 -0.91 2.02
CA ASN A 81 9.67 -2.25 2.13
C ASN A 81 8.20 -2.30 1.63
N PRO A 82 7.95 -2.44 0.30
CA PRO A 82 6.60 -2.61 -0.23
C PRO A 82 5.89 -3.84 0.35
N GLY A 83 6.62 -4.91 0.67
CA GLY A 83 6.05 -6.11 1.28
C GLY A 83 5.37 -5.81 2.62
N GLU A 84 6.07 -5.08 3.50
CA GLU A 84 5.52 -4.67 4.80
C GLU A 84 4.45 -3.60 4.66
N LEU A 85 4.58 -2.66 3.71
CA LEU A 85 3.49 -1.71 3.43
C LEU A 85 2.19 -2.44 3.09
N ILE A 86 2.24 -3.42 2.18
CA ILE A 86 1.04 -4.19 1.80
C ILE A 86 0.48 -4.94 3.01
N LEU A 87 1.34 -5.53 3.86
CA LEU A 87 0.91 -6.22 5.08
C LEU A 87 0.25 -5.26 6.08
N GLY A 88 0.83 -4.08 6.30
CA GLY A 88 0.27 -3.03 7.14
C GLY A 88 -1.05 -2.51 6.61
N LEU A 89 -1.19 -2.35 5.30
CA LEU A 89 -2.46 -1.97 4.68
C LEU A 89 -3.54 -3.05 4.83
N ARG A 90 -3.19 -4.35 4.79
CA ARG A 90 -4.15 -5.42 5.15
C ARG A 90 -4.65 -5.25 6.58
N ARG A 91 -3.77 -4.95 7.54
CA ARG A 91 -4.16 -4.69 8.94
C ARG A 91 -5.05 -3.45 9.04
N TYR A 92 -4.71 -2.37 8.33
CA TYR A 92 -5.53 -1.16 8.25
C TYR A 92 -6.94 -1.45 7.72
N VAL A 93 -7.05 -2.18 6.61
CA VAL A 93 -8.35 -2.54 6.03
C VAL A 93 -9.15 -3.41 7.00
N VAL A 94 -8.55 -4.44 7.61
CA VAL A 94 -9.25 -5.29 8.59
C VAL A 94 -9.75 -4.48 9.80
N ALA A 95 -8.95 -3.53 10.29
CA ALA A 95 -9.34 -2.64 11.40
C ALA A 95 -10.52 -1.73 11.03
N ASN A 96 -10.65 -1.34 9.76
CA ASN A 96 -11.69 -0.42 9.27
C ASN A 96 -12.85 -1.13 8.56
N TRP A 97 -12.76 -2.44 8.30
CA TRP A 97 -13.75 -3.22 7.55
C TRP A 97 -15.15 -3.22 8.19
N ARG A 98 -15.23 -3.12 9.53
CA ARG A 98 -16.51 -3.05 10.26
C ARG A 98 -17.02 -1.62 10.48
N GLY A 99 -16.28 -0.59 10.05
CA GLY A 99 -16.57 0.81 10.34
C GLY A 99 -17.36 1.56 9.25
N THR A 100 -17.66 0.95 8.11
CA THR A 100 -18.33 1.61 6.97
C THR A 100 -19.60 0.88 6.54
N ALA A 101 -20.55 0.70 7.46
CA ALA A 101 -21.96 0.66 7.10
C ALA A 101 -22.52 2.06 7.34
N ASN A 102 -22.20 3.02 6.46
CA ASN A 102 -22.86 4.31 6.21
C ASN A 102 -21.87 5.33 5.62
N VAL A 103 -21.73 5.31 4.29
CA VAL A 103 -21.68 6.52 3.45
C VAL A 103 -22.50 6.21 2.20
#